data_AF-A0A1X2H3K2-F1
#
_entry.id   AF-A0A1X2H3K2-F1
#
_cell.length_a   1.000
_cell.length_b   1.000
_cell.length_c   1.000
_cell.angle_alpha   90.00
_cell.angle_beta   90.00
_cell.angle_gamma   90.00
#
_symmetry.space_group_name_H-M   'P 1'
#
loop_
_entity.id
_entity.type
_entity.pdbx_description
1 polymer ?
#
loop_
_entity_poly.entity_id
_entity_poly.type
_entity_poly.pdbx_seq_one_letter_code
_entity_poly.pdbx_strand_id
1 'polypeptide(L)'
;MPSWLTDTSIPPASVQNVVRVVGDGFCGFRALAAQHFDEEDRYLDVKTLMSETLNGEKSSTYKDVYRIFVCQRSQEIIDEIKARITYGFRGESFCGSEHWFDMASMAQLAADALHTPIAVYNAREPHGPGDQLSWLHLPFSGPLDGAQPTPYILVLVDNHFWTLRLKPRQAKGFLWPPKVPYYHDALKALGNHESRKKWKYLHTQTLLPRISNRKKFDWWIYRDGKRF
;
A
#
# COMPACT_ATOMS: atom_id res chain seq x y z
N MET A 1 13.84 -19.86 -4.64
CA MET A 1 13.33 -18.47 -4.58
C MET A 1 12.66 -18.15 -5.90
N PRO A 2 11.53 -17.42 -5.91
CA PRO A 2 10.85 -17.06 -7.16
C PRO A 2 11.72 -16.16 -8.05
N SER A 3 11.63 -16.32 -9.37
CA SER A 3 12.42 -15.52 -10.33
C SER A 3 12.05 -14.04 -10.27
N TRP A 4 10.77 -13.69 -10.09
CA TRP A 4 10.30 -12.30 -10.03
C TRP A 4 10.92 -11.49 -8.87
N LEU A 5 11.54 -12.13 -7.88
CA LEU A 5 12.15 -11.44 -6.76
C LEU A 5 13.37 -10.62 -7.20
N THR A 6 14.11 -11.08 -8.22
CA THR A 6 15.24 -10.33 -8.79
C THR A 6 14.81 -9.09 -9.55
N ASP A 7 13.53 -9.03 -9.93
CA ASP A 7 12.94 -7.92 -10.66
C ASP A 7 12.45 -6.82 -9.71
N THR A 8 12.54 -7.07 -8.40
CA THR A 8 12.27 -6.08 -7.36
C THR A 8 13.57 -5.52 -6.78
N SER A 9 13.50 -4.39 -6.08
CA SER A 9 14.63 -3.88 -5.29
C SER A 9 14.82 -4.60 -3.94
N ILE A 10 14.13 -5.73 -3.71
CA ILE A 10 14.23 -6.53 -2.49
C ILE A 10 15.39 -7.52 -2.64
N PRO A 11 16.47 -7.43 -1.85
CA PRO A 11 17.59 -8.36 -1.96
C PRO A 11 17.14 -9.78 -1.58
N PRO A 12 17.31 -10.81 -2.43
CA PRO A 12 16.86 -12.17 -2.12
C PRO A 12 17.41 -12.74 -0.81
N ALA A 13 18.64 -12.36 -0.45
CA ALA A 13 19.27 -12.78 0.80
C ALA A 13 18.57 -12.25 2.07
N SER A 14 17.81 -11.16 1.95
CA SER A 14 17.06 -10.54 3.05
C SER A 14 15.74 -11.26 3.35
N VAL A 15 15.22 -12.05 2.41
CA VAL A 15 13.93 -12.73 2.53
C VAL A 15 14.06 -13.96 3.42
N GLN A 16 13.18 -14.05 4.42
CA GLN A 16 13.00 -15.23 5.27
C GLN A 16 12.00 -16.20 4.64
N ASN A 17 10.86 -15.70 4.20
CA ASN A 17 9.79 -16.50 3.59
C ASN A 17 9.04 -15.69 2.54
N VAL A 18 8.59 -16.37 1.48
CA VAL A 18 7.61 -15.88 0.51
C VAL A 18 6.30 -16.60 0.77
N VAL A 19 5.25 -15.86 1.10
CA VAL A 19 3.92 -16.40 1.31
C VAL A 19 3.14 -16.28 0.00
N ARG A 20 2.79 -17.44 -0.56
CA ARG A 20 1.95 -17.55 -1.76
C ARG A 20 0.49 -17.62 -1.35
N VAL A 21 -0.17 -16.48 -1.33
CA VAL A 21 -1.61 -16.43 -1.02
C VAL A 21 -2.46 -16.95 -2.18
N VAL A 22 -3.67 -17.38 -1.86
CA VAL A 22 -4.65 -17.93 -2.81
C VAL A 22 -5.02 -16.89 -3.89
N GLY A 23 -5.08 -17.35 -5.14
CA GLY A 23 -5.42 -16.56 -6.33
C GLY A 23 -6.92 -16.59 -6.68
N ASP A 24 -7.75 -16.13 -5.76
CA ASP A 24 -9.21 -16.03 -5.91
C ASP A 24 -9.71 -14.59 -6.18
N GLY A 25 -8.76 -13.68 -6.45
CA GLY A 25 -9.01 -12.25 -6.63
C GLY A 25 -9.01 -11.43 -5.33
N PHE A 26 -9.00 -12.06 -4.16
CA PHE A 26 -8.81 -11.37 -2.86
C PHE A 26 -7.32 -11.27 -2.47
N CYS A 27 -6.40 -11.62 -3.35
CA CYS A 27 -4.98 -11.80 -3.07
C CYS A 27 -4.30 -10.62 -2.33
N GLY A 28 -4.65 -9.37 -2.64
CA GLY A 28 -4.09 -8.21 -1.91
C GLY A 28 -4.54 -8.15 -0.44
N PHE A 29 -5.80 -8.47 -0.17
CA PHE A 29 -6.32 -8.55 1.20
C PHE A 29 -5.79 -9.77 1.95
N ARG A 30 -5.71 -10.93 1.27
CA ARG A 30 -5.12 -12.16 1.82
C ARG A 30 -3.64 -11.96 2.18
N ALA A 31 -2.89 -11.25 1.33
CA ALA A 31 -1.50 -10.90 1.58
C ALA A 31 -1.35 -10.01 2.83
N LEU A 32 -2.26 -9.06 3.03
CA LEU A 32 -2.31 -8.26 4.27
C LEU A 32 -2.68 -9.11 5.49
N ALA A 33 -3.67 -10.00 5.37
CA ALA A 33 -4.09 -10.87 6.46
C ALA A 33 -2.95 -11.83 6.88
N ALA A 34 -2.23 -12.38 5.91
CA ALA A 34 -1.06 -13.22 6.16
C ALA A 34 0.10 -12.46 6.85
N GLN A 35 0.18 -11.14 6.69
CA GLN A 35 1.17 -10.30 7.39
C GLN A 35 0.71 -9.87 8.78
N HIS A 36 -0.58 -9.54 8.91
CA HIS A 36 -1.13 -8.93 10.11
C HIS A 36 -1.62 -9.96 11.14
N PHE A 37 -2.25 -11.04 10.68
CA PHE A 37 -2.84 -12.08 11.51
C PHE A 37 -2.10 -13.41 11.45
N ASP A 38 -1.01 -13.50 10.68
CA ASP A 38 -0.33 -14.76 10.34
C ASP A 38 -1.25 -15.81 9.67
N GLU A 39 -2.41 -15.40 9.12
CA GLU A 39 -3.44 -16.27 8.55
C GLU A 39 -4.13 -15.58 7.37
N GLU A 40 -4.00 -16.13 6.15
CA GLU A 40 -4.51 -15.47 4.94
C GLU A 40 -6.04 -15.49 4.83
N ASP A 41 -6.70 -16.46 5.46
CA ASP A 41 -8.16 -16.61 5.42
C ASP A 41 -8.89 -15.54 6.24
N ARG A 42 -8.16 -14.77 7.05
CA ARG A 42 -8.66 -13.59 7.76
C ARG A 42 -8.72 -12.33 6.90
N TYR A 43 -8.74 -12.47 5.57
CA TYR A 43 -8.81 -11.33 4.65
C TYR A 43 -10.09 -10.50 4.81
N LEU A 44 -11.21 -11.11 5.24
CA LEU A 44 -12.44 -10.36 5.54
C LEU A 44 -12.26 -9.45 6.76
N ASP A 45 -11.44 -9.82 7.74
CA ASP A 45 -11.13 -8.96 8.89
C ASP A 45 -10.35 -7.72 8.45
N VAL A 46 -9.39 -7.88 7.52
CA VAL A 46 -8.68 -6.74 6.92
C VAL A 46 -9.66 -5.80 6.23
N LYS A 47 -10.60 -6.35 5.44
CA LYS A 47 -11.63 -5.56 4.76
C LYS A 47 -12.54 -4.84 5.76
N THR A 48 -12.89 -5.49 6.88
CA THR A 48 -13.67 -4.88 7.96
C THR A 48 -12.92 -3.68 8.56
N LEU A 49 -11.65 -3.84 8.94
CA LEU A 49 -10.82 -2.75 9.48
C LEU A 49 -10.69 -1.58 8.51
N MET A 50 -10.49 -1.87 7.21
CA MET A 50 -10.43 -0.84 6.16
C MET A 50 -11.77 -0.13 5.99
N SER A 51 -12.88 -0.86 6.04
CA SER A 51 -14.23 -0.30 5.96
C SER A 51 -14.52 0.62 7.14
N GLU A 52 -14.18 0.18 8.36
CA GLU A 52 -14.35 0.98 9.59
C GLU A 52 -13.48 2.23 9.56
N THR A 53 -12.26 2.15 9.03
CA THR A 53 -11.37 3.30 8.88
C THR A 53 -11.94 4.31 7.88
N LEU A 54 -12.44 3.85 6.74
CA LEU A 54 -13.00 4.72 5.70
C LEU A 54 -14.37 5.30 6.09
N ASN A 55 -15.21 4.53 6.77
CA ASN A 55 -16.58 4.92 7.10
C ASN A 55 -16.72 5.53 8.50
N GLY A 56 -15.74 5.32 9.38
CA GLY A 56 -15.78 5.69 10.79
C GLY A 56 -16.16 7.15 11.04
N GLU A 57 -16.82 7.38 12.17
CA GLU A 57 -17.37 8.68 12.57
C GLU A 57 -16.30 9.70 12.95
N LYS A 58 -15.07 9.25 13.25
CA LYS A 58 -14.13 10.01 14.09
C LYS A 58 -13.38 11.16 13.42
N SER A 59 -13.49 11.40 12.11
CA SER A 59 -13.02 12.68 11.55
C SER A 59 -13.49 12.91 10.11
N SER A 60 -14.37 13.90 9.90
CA SER A 60 -14.62 14.47 8.57
C SER A 60 -13.32 14.93 7.90
N THR A 61 -12.37 15.45 8.68
CA THR A 61 -11.05 15.87 8.21
C THR A 61 -10.23 14.73 7.61
N TYR A 62 -10.27 13.52 8.21
CA TYR A 62 -9.61 12.36 7.61
C TYR A 62 -10.19 12.03 6.24
N LYS A 63 -11.52 11.96 6.13
CA LYS A 63 -12.21 11.66 4.86
C LYS A 63 -11.86 12.69 3.79
N ASP A 64 -11.82 13.98 4.14
CA ASP A 64 -11.41 15.04 3.22
C ASP A 64 -9.94 14.92 2.80
N VAL A 65 -9.03 14.64 3.72
CA VAL A 65 -7.61 14.45 3.41
C VAL A 65 -7.41 13.23 2.51
N TYR A 66 -8.02 12.11 2.86
CA TYR A 66 -7.99 10.90 2.04
C TYR A 66 -8.54 11.17 0.64
N ARG A 67 -9.70 11.83 0.54
CA ARG A 67 -10.29 12.23 -0.75
C ARG A 67 -9.35 13.11 -1.55
N ILE A 68 -8.80 14.17 -0.96
CA ILE A 68 -8.00 15.18 -1.67
C ILE A 68 -6.66 14.61 -2.13
N PHE A 69 -5.95 13.89 -1.26
CA PHE A 69 -4.56 13.52 -1.47
C PHE A 69 -4.39 12.11 -2.02
N VAL A 70 -5.28 11.17 -1.66
CA VAL A 70 -5.21 9.77 -2.10
C VAL A 70 -6.11 9.57 -3.32
N CYS A 71 -7.38 9.98 -3.22
CA CYS A 71 -8.37 9.82 -4.30
C CYS A 71 -8.41 10.99 -5.30
N GLN A 72 -7.39 11.86 -5.30
CA GLN A 72 -7.29 12.99 -6.25
C GLN A 72 -8.54 13.89 -6.32
N ARG A 73 -9.21 14.07 -5.19
CA ARG A 73 -10.47 14.81 -4.99
C ARG A 73 -11.73 14.14 -5.57
N SER A 74 -11.64 12.94 -6.15
CA SER A 74 -12.80 12.20 -6.70
C SER A 74 -13.59 11.49 -5.61
N GLN A 75 -14.92 11.67 -5.62
CA GLN A 75 -15.84 10.92 -4.78
C GLN A 75 -16.14 9.54 -5.37
N GLU A 76 -16.13 9.44 -6.70
CA GLU A 76 -16.33 8.20 -7.44
C GLU A 76 -15.27 7.15 -7.05
N ILE A 77 -13.99 7.56 -6.94
CA ILE A 77 -12.92 6.67 -6.48
C ILE A 77 -13.18 6.17 -5.04
N ILE A 78 -13.72 7.02 -4.16
CA ILE A 78 -14.07 6.60 -2.79
C ILE A 78 -15.19 5.55 -2.82
N ASP A 79 -16.22 5.78 -3.64
CA ASP A 79 -17.37 4.88 -3.72
C ASP A 79 -16.98 3.55 -4.37
N GLU A 80 -16.09 3.57 -5.37
CA GLU A 80 -15.46 2.35 -5.89
C GLU A 80 -14.70 1.60 -4.80
N ILE A 81 -13.81 2.26 -4.06
CA ILE A 81 -13.05 1.64 -2.97
C ILE A 81 -13.99 1.00 -1.95
N LYS A 82 -15.06 1.69 -1.56
CA LYS A 82 -16.09 1.13 -0.67
C LYS A 82 -16.69 -0.15 -1.25
N ALA A 83 -17.08 -0.13 -2.53
CA ALA A 83 -17.63 -1.32 -3.18
C ALA A 83 -16.64 -2.49 -3.21
N ARG A 84 -15.35 -2.24 -3.49
CA ARG A 84 -14.31 -3.29 -3.46
C ARG A 84 -14.08 -3.85 -2.05
N ILE A 85 -14.12 -2.99 -1.02
CA ILE A 85 -13.92 -3.39 0.38
C ILE A 85 -15.13 -4.14 0.94
N THR A 86 -16.35 -3.86 0.51
CA THR A 86 -17.54 -4.55 1.02
C THR A 86 -17.88 -5.82 0.24
N TYR A 87 -17.35 -5.98 -0.97
CA TYR A 87 -17.49 -7.21 -1.76
C TYR A 87 -16.91 -8.43 -1.01
N GLY A 88 -17.58 -9.59 -1.04
CA GLY A 88 -17.13 -10.79 -0.31
C GLY A 88 -17.74 -10.95 1.08
N PHE A 89 -18.32 -9.89 1.67
CA PHE A 89 -18.98 -10.00 2.98
C PHE A 89 -20.26 -10.85 2.97
N ARG A 90 -20.80 -11.21 1.80
CA ARG A 90 -21.97 -12.09 1.70
C ARG A 90 -21.57 -13.55 1.47
N GLY A 91 -20.28 -13.86 1.55
CA GLY A 91 -19.75 -15.22 1.38
C GLY A 91 -19.32 -15.56 -0.04
N GLU A 92 -19.06 -14.56 -0.89
CA GLU A 92 -18.52 -14.79 -2.23
C GLU A 92 -17.13 -15.44 -2.16
N SER A 93 -16.97 -16.56 -2.87
CA SER A 93 -15.72 -17.35 -2.89
C SER A 93 -14.73 -16.94 -3.99
N PHE A 94 -15.11 -15.99 -4.85
CA PHE A 94 -14.29 -15.47 -5.95
C PHE A 94 -14.52 -13.98 -6.12
N CYS A 95 -13.48 -13.24 -6.51
CA CYS A 95 -13.48 -11.80 -6.67
C CYS A 95 -13.09 -11.41 -8.10
N GLY A 96 -14.05 -10.81 -8.82
CA GLY A 96 -13.82 -10.21 -10.13
C GLY A 96 -12.79 -9.08 -10.10
N SER A 97 -12.19 -8.76 -11.25
CA SER A 97 -11.11 -7.79 -11.36
C SER A 97 -11.53 -6.35 -11.02
N GLU A 98 -12.83 -6.06 -11.16
CA GLU A 98 -13.47 -4.81 -10.71
C GLU A 98 -13.43 -4.62 -9.18
N HIS A 99 -13.20 -5.70 -8.43
CA HIS A 99 -13.15 -5.71 -6.97
C HIS A 99 -11.73 -5.97 -6.40
N TRP A 100 -10.72 -6.07 -7.27
CA TRP A 100 -9.34 -6.29 -6.85
C TRP A 100 -8.77 -5.14 -6.02
N PHE A 101 -7.80 -5.51 -5.19
CA PHE A 101 -7.04 -4.60 -4.36
C PHE A 101 -6.21 -3.64 -5.23
N ASP A 102 -6.32 -2.33 -4.96
CA ASP A 102 -5.57 -1.29 -5.65
C ASP A 102 -4.25 -0.94 -4.93
N MET A 103 -3.15 -0.86 -5.68
CA MET A 103 -1.80 -0.60 -5.13
C MET A 103 -1.64 0.79 -4.54
N ALA A 104 -2.46 1.77 -4.93
CA ALA A 104 -2.27 3.16 -4.53
C ALA A 104 -3.19 3.54 -3.37
N SER A 105 -4.49 3.58 -3.63
CA SER A 105 -5.48 4.12 -2.70
C SER A 105 -5.76 3.14 -1.57
N MET A 106 -6.02 1.87 -1.93
CA MET A 106 -6.33 0.84 -0.93
C MET A 106 -5.11 0.47 -0.09
N ALA A 107 -3.89 0.57 -0.61
CA ALA A 107 -2.67 0.42 0.19
C ALA A 107 -2.52 1.53 1.25
N GLN A 108 -2.85 2.78 0.92
CA GLN A 108 -2.85 3.85 1.93
C GLN A 108 -3.92 3.61 3.01
N LEU A 109 -5.13 3.23 2.60
CA LEU A 109 -6.21 2.92 3.55
C LEU A 109 -5.86 1.72 4.44
N ALA A 110 -5.24 0.69 3.89
CA ALA A 110 -4.77 -0.45 4.67
C ALA A 110 -3.67 -0.04 5.66
N ALA A 111 -2.76 0.87 5.28
CA ALA A 111 -1.74 1.36 6.20
C ALA A 111 -2.38 2.11 7.37
N ASP A 112 -3.36 2.96 7.09
CA ASP A 112 -4.13 3.68 8.11
C ASP A 112 -4.91 2.72 9.02
N ALA A 113 -5.59 1.73 8.45
CA ALA A 113 -6.44 0.78 9.18
C ALA A 113 -5.64 -0.19 10.07
N LEU A 114 -4.49 -0.66 9.59
CA LEU A 114 -3.63 -1.60 10.31
C LEU A 114 -2.57 -0.89 11.17
N HIS A 115 -2.57 0.45 11.17
CA HIS A 115 -1.57 1.30 11.84
C HIS A 115 -0.11 0.91 11.57
N THR A 116 0.14 0.34 10.39
CA THR A 116 1.41 -0.26 10.01
C THR A 116 1.79 0.20 8.60
N PRO A 117 3.06 0.59 8.35
CA PRO A 117 3.52 0.90 7.01
C PRO A 117 3.28 -0.25 6.02
N ILE A 118 2.94 0.08 4.77
CA ILE A 118 2.77 -0.90 3.70
C ILE A 118 3.70 -0.52 2.55
N ALA A 119 4.65 -1.40 2.24
CA ALA A 119 5.50 -1.30 1.08
C ALA A 119 4.92 -2.15 -0.05
N VAL A 120 4.52 -1.50 -1.13
CA VAL A 120 4.04 -2.17 -2.34
C VAL A 120 5.16 -2.18 -3.37
N TYR A 121 5.45 -3.35 -3.92
CA TYR A 121 6.40 -3.55 -5.00
C TYR A 121 5.68 -4.07 -6.23
N ASN A 122 6.05 -3.59 -7.40
CA ASN A 122 5.64 -4.19 -8.66
C ASN A 122 6.84 -4.98 -9.22
N ALA A 123 6.70 -6.29 -9.35
CA ALA A 123 7.76 -7.16 -9.84
C ALA A 123 7.87 -7.21 -11.36
N ARG A 124 6.88 -6.68 -12.08
CA ARG A 124 6.93 -6.56 -13.54
C ARG A 124 6.76 -5.10 -13.92
N GLU A 125 7.83 -4.33 -13.90
CA GLU A 125 7.88 -3.08 -14.63
C GLU A 125 9.24 -2.75 -15.22
N PRO A 126 9.25 -1.98 -16.34
CA PRO A 126 10.40 -1.88 -17.22
C PRO A 126 11.56 -1.18 -16.52
N HIS A 127 12.79 -1.59 -16.86
CA HIS A 127 14.05 -0.96 -16.47
C HIS A 127 14.25 0.45 -17.07
N GLY A 128 13.19 1.25 -17.20
CA GLY A 128 13.18 2.61 -17.70
C GLY A 128 13.31 3.63 -16.56
N PRO A 129 14.09 4.71 -16.73
CA PRO A 129 14.16 5.78 -15.75
C PRO A 129 12.85 6.57 -15.70
N GLY A 130 11.96 6.26 -14.74
CA GLY A 130 10.79 7.10 -14.44
C GLY A 130 9.50 6.41 -14.06
N ASP A 131 9.39 5.08 -14.21
CA ASP A 131 8.18 4.31 -13.91
C ASP A 131 8.31 3.65 -12.53
N GLN A 132 8.43 4.48 -11.49
CA GLN A 132 8.49 3.97 -10.13
C GLN A 132 7.10 3.59 -9.65
N LEU A 133 6.77 2.30 -9.75
CA LEU A 133 5.52 1.73 -9.21
C LEU A 133 5.65 1.06 -7.85
N SER A 134 6.82 1.16 -7.21
CA SER A 134 6.99 0.70 -5.83
C SER A 134 6.91 1.88 -4.86
N TRP A 135 6.02 1.78 -3.88
CA TRP A 135 5.72 2.86 -2.94
C TRP A 135 5.65 2.37 -1.50
N LEU A 136 6.09 3.23 -0.58
CA LEU A 136 5.89 3.07 0.85
C LEU A 136 4.72 3.95 1.29
N HIS A 137 3.63 3.31 1.69
CA HIS A 137 2.46 3.93 2.32
C HIS A 137 2.67 3.96 3.82
N LEU A 138 2.50 5.13 4.42
CA LEU A 138 2.68 5.33 5.85
C LEU A 138 1.34 5.72 6.46
N PRO A 139 0.98 5.17 7.63
CA PRO A 139 -0.21 5.60 8.34
C PRO A 139 -0.16 7.11 8.63
N PHE A 140 -1.29 7.80 8.44
CA PHE A 140 -1.43 9.22 8.76
C PHE A 140 -1.47 9.48 10.27
N SER A 141 -1.85 8.49 11.08
CA SER A 141 -1.85 8.57 12.54
C SER A 141 -0.45 8.44 13.17
N GLY A 142 0.51 7.90 12.42
CA GLY A 142 1.80 7.47 12.97
C GLY A 142 1.71 6.10 13.66
N PRO A 143 2.83 5.55 14.18
CA PRO A 143 2.82 4.28 14.88
C PRO A 143 2.09 4.39 16.22
N LEU A 144 1.41 3.31 16.61
CA LEU A 144 0.84 3.15 17.95
C LEU A 144 1.97 3.05 18.99
N ASP A 145 1.81 3.71 20.14
CA ASP A 145 2.65 3.59 21.33
C ASP A 145 4.17 3.64 21.12
N GLY A 146 4.62 4.42 20.12
CA GLY A 146 6.05 4.56 19.81
C GLY A 146 6.68 3.33 19.16
N ALA A 147 5.87 2.36 18.74
CA ALA A 147 6.32 1.18 18.02
C ALA A 147 7.09 1.54 16.74
N GLN A 148 8.00 0.65 16.35
CA GLN A 148 8.75 0.75 15.09
C GLN A 148 8.47 -0.49 14.23
N PRO A 149 7.22 -0.69 13.77
CA PRO A 149 6.87 -1.85 13.00
C PRO A 149 7.67 -1.91 11.69
N THR A 150 8.05 -3.13 11.29
CA THR A 150 8.52 -3.40 9.94
C THR A 150 7.33 -3.25 8.98
N PRO A 151 7.47 -2.52 7.86
CA PRO A 151 6.44 -2.46 6.85
C PRO A 151 5.98 -3.83 6.37
N TYR A 152 4.67 -3.99 6.18
CA TYR A 152 4.11 -5.12 5.45
C TYR A 152 4.48 -5.01 3.98
N ILE A 153 4.88 -6.12 3.37
CA ILE A 153 5.40 -6.13 2.00
C ILE A 153 4.39 -6.80 1.09
N LEU A 154 3.85 -6.05 0.14
CA LEU A 154 3.02 -6.57 -0.94
C LEU A 154 3.84 -6.57 -2.22
N VAL A 155 3.83 -7.66 -2.97
CA VAL A 155 4.49 -7.74 -4.28
C VAL A 155 3.47 -8.13 -5.32
N LEU A 156 3.22 -7.24 -6.27
CA LEU A 156 2.37 -7.52 -7.43
C LEU A 156 3.19 -8.25 -8.50
N VAL A 157 2.73 -9.43 -8.90
CA VAL A 157 3.30 -10.24 -9.98
C VAL A 157 2.15 -10.72 -10.85
N ASP A 158 2.08 -10.31 -12.12
CA ASP A 158 1.05 -10.78 -13.06
C ASP A 158 -0.39 -10.63 -12.54
N ASN A 159 -0.71 -9.46 -11.98
CA ASN A 159 -2.01 -9.16 -11.36
C ASN A 159 -2.35 -9.99 -10.11
N HIS A 160 -1.38 -10.72 -9.55
CA HIS A 160 -1.54 -11.45 -8.30
C HIS A 160 -0.61 -10.89 -7.22
N PHE A 161 -1.15 -10.62 -6.04
CA PHE A 161 -0.34 -10.19 -4.90
C PHE A 161 0.28 -11.38 -4.19
N TRP A 162 1.55 -11.21 -3.87
CA TRP A 162 2.32 -12.04 -2.95
C TRP A 162 2.67 -11.21 -1.74
N THR A 163 3.06 -11.88 -0.66
CA THR A 163 3.70 -11.20 0.46
C THR A 163 4.95 -11.93 0.91
N LEU A 164 5.83 -11.24 1.61
CA LEU A 164 7.09 -11.81 2.06
C LEU A 164 7.47 -11.27 3.43
N ARG A 165 8.22 -12.09 4.16
CA ARG A 165 8.80 -11.73 5.46
C ARG A 165 10.29 -11.56 5.31
N LEU A 166 10.83 -10.46 5.83
CA LEU A 166 12.26 -10.25 5.91
C LEU A 166 12.84 -10.95 7.13
N LYS A 167 14.11 -11.36 7.04
CA LYS A 167 14.88 -11.80 8.21
C LYS A 167 14.97 -10.64 9.20
N PRO A 168 14.74 -10.84 10.52
CA PRO A 168 14.69 -9.75 11.50
C PRO A 168 15.91 -8.82 11.48
N ARG A 169 17.12 -9.38 11.32
CA ARG A 169 18.36 -8.60 11.25
C ARG A 169 18.48 -7.74 9.99
N GLN A 170 17.81 -8.13 8.90
CA GLN A 170 17.86 -7.43 7.61
C GLN A 170 16.77 -6.37 7.49
N ALA A 171 15.66 -6.51 8.24
CA ALA A 171 14.64 -5.48 8.34
C ALA A 171 15.20 -4.16 8.92
N LYS A 172 16.15 -4.27 9.85
CA LYS A 172 16.85 -3.12 10.45
C LYS A 172 17.92 -2.60 9.47
N GLY A 173 17.61 -1.53 8.76
CA GLY A 173 18.48 -0.98 7.71
C GLY A 173 18.05 -1.33 6.29
N PHE A 174 16.92 -2.03 6.14
CA PHE A 174 16.34 -2.27 4.83
C PHE A 174 16.02 -0.95 4.12
N LEU A 175 16.38 -0.86 2.84
CA LEU A 175 16.12 0.33 2.02
C LEU A 175 14.75 0.20 1.34
N TRP A 176 13.75 0.82 1.95
CA TRP A 176 12.35 0.81 1.51
C TRP A 176 12.15 1.64 0.23
N PRO A 177 11.07 1.42 -0.53
CA PRO A 177 10.70 2.30 -1.62
C PRO A 177 10.48 3.73 -1.12
N PRO A 178 10.46 4.73 -2.02
CA PRO A 178 10.11 6.08 -1.64
C PRO A 178 8.72 6.13 -1.03
N LYS A 179 8.50 7.10 -0.14
CA LYS A 179 7.19 7.39 0.41
C LYS A 179 6.29 7.92 -0.69
N VAL A 180 5.00 7.61 -0.63
CA VAL A 180 4.00 8.23 -1.52
C VAL A 180 4.12 9.77 -1.47
N PRO A 181 4.17 10.48 -2.61
CA PRO A 181 4.58 11.88 -2.59
C PRO A 181 3.60 12.85 -1.91
N TYR A 182 2.33 12.47 -1.82
CA TYR A 182 1.32 13.26 -1.10
C TYR A 182 1.42 13.15 0.43
N TYR A 183 2.22 12.22 0.97
CA TYR A 183 2.21 11.88 2.40
C TYR A 183 2.45 13.11 3.31
N HIS A 184 3.43 13.94 2.96
CA HIS A 184 3.79 15.10 3.77
C HIS A 184 2.71 16.18 3.78
N ASP A 185 2.08 16.43 2.64
CA ASP A 185 0.99 17.41 2.53
C ASP A 185 -0.27 16.91 3.24
N ALA A 186 -0.58 15.61 3.14
CA ALA A 186 -1.68 14.99 3.86
C ALA A 186 -1.52 15.11 5.39
N LEU A 187 -0.32 14.81 5.93
CA LEU A 187 -0.05 15.01 7.37
C LEU A 187 -0.19 16.47 7.80
N LYS A 188 0.25 17.42 6.96
CA LYS A 188 0.11 18.84 7.25
C LYS A 188 -1.36 19.25 7.31
N ALA A 189 -2.18 18.77 6.38
CA ALA A 189 -3.62 19.03 6.35
C ALA A 189 -4.36 18.43 7.57
N LEU A 190 -3.88 17.31 8.11
CA LEU A 190 -4.37 16.71 9.35
C LEU A 190 -3.89 17.41 10.63
N GLY A 191 -3.04 18.45 10.52
CA GLY A 191 -2.36 19.05 11.68
C GLY A 191 -1.30 18.14 12.32
N ASN A 192 -1.07 16.93 11.77
CA ASN A 192 -0.21 15.89 12.34
C ASN A 192 1.21 15.89 11.74
N HIS A 193 1.76 17.07 11.48
CA HIS A 193 3.07 17.25 10.83
C HIS A 193 4.23 16.60 11.62
N GLU A 194 4.09 16.44 12.93
CA GLU A 194 5.10 15.80 13.78
C GLU A 194 5.19 14.28 13.57
N SER A 195 4.13 13.64 13.06
CA SER A 195 4.17 12.21 12.75
C SER A 195 5.17 11.83 11.67
N ARG A 196 5.65 12.79 10.86
CA ARG A 196 6.76 12.55 9.91
C ARG A 196 8.04 12.08 10.60
N LYS A 197 8.29 12.55 11.84
CA LYS A 197 9.50 12.22 12.61
C LYS A 197 9.41 10.82 13.22
N LYS A 198 8.20 10.28 13.37
CA LYS A 198 7.96 8.96 13.97
C LYS A 198 8.44 7.82 13.05
N TRP A 199 8.41 8.03 11.73
CA TRP A 199 8.86 7.03 10.73
C TRP A 199 10.32 7.19 10.29
N LYS A 200 11.15 7.94 11.03
CA LYS A 200 12.55 8.23 10.64
C LYS A 200 13.47 7.01 10.62
N TYR A 201 13.08 5.93 11.29
CA TYR A 201 13.83 4.67 11.32
C TYR A 201 13.69 3.88 10.01
N LEU A 202 12.70 4.21 9.17
CA LEU A 202 12.52 3.63 7.85
C LEU A 202 13.42 4.38 6.86
N HIS A 203 14.52 3.72 6.47
CA HIS A 203 15.41 4.23 5.43
C HIS A 203 14.74 4.04 4.06
N THR A 204 14.47 5.13 3.35
CA THR A 204 13.78 5.09 2.06
C THR A 204 14.71 5.49 0.92
N GLN A 205 14.51 4.91 -0.25
CA GLN A 205 15.12 5.39 -1.49
C GLN A 205 14.76 6.86 -1.71
N THR A 206 15.71 7.64 -2.24
CA THR A 206 15.47 9.04 -2.60
C THR A 206 14.96 9.08 -4.03
N LEU A 207 13.85 9.78 -4.24
CA LEU A 207 13.40 10.13 -5.60
C LEU A 207 14.45 11.08 -6.20
N LEU A 208 15.19 10.63 -7.21
CA LEU A 208 16.03 11.54 -7.97
C LEU A 208 15.10 12.52 -8.72
N PRO A 209 15.33 13.85 -8.62
CA PRO A 209 14.53 14.80 -9.36
C PRO A 209 14.64 14.49 -10.86
N ARG A 210 13.50 14.34 -11.53
CA ARG A 210 13.49 14.35 -13.00
C ARG A 210 14.11 15.67 -13.46
N ILE A 211 15.14 15.60 -14.29
CA ILE A 211 15.48 16.70 -15.19
C ILE A 211 14.32 16.77 -16.21
N SER A 212 13.21 17.39 -15.84
CA SER A 212 12.16 17.71 -16.80
C SER A 212 11.46 19.00 -16.38
N ASN A 213 11.55 19.98 -17.26
CA ASN A 213 10.93 21.30 -17.16
C ASN A 213 9.47 21.22 -16.69
N ARG A 214 9.14 22.10 -15.73
CA ARG A 214 7.80 22.54 -15.31
C ARG A 214 6.60 21.91 -16.04
N LYS A 215 5.79 21.14 -15.31
CA LYS A 215 4.35 21.37 -15.01
C LYS A 215 3.73 20.09 -14.44
N LYS A 216 3.11 20.22 -13.24
CA LYS A 216 2.14 19.33 -12.57
C LYS A 216 2.43 17.82 -12.57
N PHE A 217 2.63 17.29 -11.36
CA PHE A 217 2.60 15.84 -11.10
C PHE A 217 1.16 15.35 -11.27
N ASP A 218 0.89 14.68 -12.39
CA ASP A 218 -0.30 13.86 -12.57
C ASP A 218 0.08 12.40 -12.27
N TRP A 219 -0.56 11.79 -11.27
CA TRP A 219 -0.44 10.39 -10.93
C TRP A 219 -1.46 9.61 -11.75
N TRP A 220 -1.01 8.88 -12.76
CA TRP A 220 -1.88 8.11 -13.66
C TRP A 220 -2.18 6.73 -13.07
N ILE A 221 -3.46 6.36 -13.06
CA ILE A 221 -3.86 4.96 -12.84
C ILE A 221 -3.91 4.31 -14.23
N TYR A 222 -3.17 3.22 -14.42
CA TYR A 222 -3.27 2.42 -15.63
C TYR A 222 -4.35 1.36 -15.45
N ARG A 223 -5.37 1.41 -16.32
CA ARG A 223 -6.36 0.33 -16.48
C ARG A 223 -6.41 -0.04 -17.96
N ASP A 224 -6.26 -1.33 -18.27
CA ASP A 224 -6.32 -1.88 -19.63
C ASP A 224 -5.43 -1.16 -20.67
N GLY A 225 -4.20 -0.80 -20.27
CA GLY A 225 -3.24 -0.12 -21.14
C GLY A 225 -3.62 1.31 -21.53
N LYS A 226 -4.58 1.93 -20.83
CA LYS A 226 -4.98 3.33 -21.03
C LYS A 226 -4.72 4.18 -19.79
N ARG A 227 -4.35 5.43 -20.06
CA ARG A 227 -4.02 6.49 -19.10
C ARG A 227 -5.31 7.19 -18.65
N PHE A 228 -5.58 7.23 -17.35
CA PHE A 228 -6.72 7.92 -16.73
C PHE A 228 -6.26 9.00 -15.76
#